data_AF-A0A645D4S0-F1
#
_entry.id   AF-A0A645D4S0-F1
#
_cell.length_a   1.000
_cell.length_b   1.000
_cell.length_c   1.000
_cell.angle_alpha   90.00
_cell.angle_beta   90.00
_cell.angle_gamma   90.00
#
_symmetry.space_group_name_H-M   'P 1'
#
loop_
_entity.id
_entity.type
_entity.pdbx_description
1 polymer ?
#
loop_
_entity_poly.entity_id
_entity_poly.type
_entity_poly.pdbx_seq_one_letter_code
_entity_poly.pdbx_strand_id
1 'polypeptide(L)'
;MFRNDFFVENNYYGIPGNPRELFALQRDPLPEVGTEGGLSGYLAKYHAAMAKTRDKRAILGAAVVDKGHTAVIDGFFDAIENNTPSPCDESAGWIAVYLARLAIKSIELRQTLPVGIEKLEPALLY
;
A
#
# COMPACT_ATOMS: atom_id res chain seq x y z
N MET A 1 9.86 -4.81 11.23
CA MET A 1 10.22 -4.39 9.85
C MET A 1 9.05 -4.70 8.93
N PHE A 2 8.57 -3.71 8.20
CA PHE A 2 7.42 -3.82 7.30
C PHE A 2 7.90 -4.14 5.88
N ARG A 3 7.21 -5.05 5.20
CA ARG A 3 7.34 -5.31 3.77
C ARG A 3 5.96 -5.24 3.15
N ASN A 4 5.76 -4.23 2.28
CA ASN A 4 4.63 -4.20 1.37
C ASN A 4 4.99 -5.07 0.16
N ASP A 5 4.28 -6.17 -0.02
CA ASP A 5 4.30 -6.90 -1.27
C ASP A 5 3.35 -6.19 -2.25
N PHE A 6 3.83 -6.00 -3.49
CA PHE A 6 3.25 -5.17 -4.57
C PHE A 6 1.78 -5.47 -4.97
N PHE A 7 1.10 -6.37 -4.26
CA PHE A 7 -0.25 -6.87 -4.52
C PHE A 7 -1.15 -6.76 -3.29
N VAL A 8 -0.94 -5.68 -2.52
CA VAL A 8 -1.74 -5.35 -1.32
C VAL A 8 -1.62 -6.43 -0.25
N GLU A 9 -0.39 -6.86 -0.01
CA GLU A 9 -0.06 -7.78 1.08
C GLU A 9 0.99 -7.14 1.96
N ASN A 10 0.78 -7.22 3.27
CA ASN A 10 1.70 -6.68 4.23
C ASN A 10 2.28 -7.80 5.08
N ASN A 11 3.60 -7.81 5.16
CA ASN A 11 4.37 -8.68 6.02
C ASN A 11 5.06 -7.85 7.10
N TYR A 12 4.77 -8.16 8.37
CA TYR A 12 5.33 -7.48 9.52
C TYR A 12 6.32 -8.41 10.23
N TYR A 13 7.61 -8.18 10.01
CA TYR A 13 8.69 -8.93 10.66
C TYR A 13 9.00 -8.37 12.04
N GLY A 14 9.34 -9.25 12.99
CA GLY A 14 9.72 -8.86 14.36
C GLY A 14 8.58 -8.83 15.37
N ILE A 15 7.35 -9.15 14.95
CA ILE A 15 6.21 -9.42 15.84
C ILE A 15 5.95 -10.94 15.79
N PRO A 16 6.29 -11.71 16.85
CA PRO A 16 6.05 -13.14 16.88
C PRO A 16 4.56 -13.46 16.69
N GLY A 17 4.25 -14.36 15.75
CA GLY A 17 2.88 -14.81 15.50
C GLY A 17 2.02 -13.87 14.65
N ASN A 18 2.57 -12.79 14.08
CA ASN A 18 1.77 -11.91 13.23
C ASN A 18 1.44 -12.60 11.90
N PRO A 19 0.15 -12.82 11.57
CA PRO A 19 -0.22 -13.41 10.30
C PRO A 19 0.06 -12.42 9.14
N ARG A 20 0.26 -12.96 7.94
CA ARG A 20 0.27 -12.16 6.71
C ARG A 20 -1.09 -11.49 6.56
N GLU A 21 -1.10 -10.18 6.38
CA GLU A 21 -2.33 -9.44 6.11
C GLU A 21 -2.53 -9.32 4.60
N LEU A 22 -3.70 -9.76 4.15
CA LEU A 22 -4.16 -9.64 2.76
C LEU A 22 -5.25 -8.58 2.72
N PHE A 23 -5.10 -7.62 1.82
CA PHE A 23 -6.11 -6.61 1.56
C PHE A 23 -6.81 -6.92 0.25
N ALA A 24 -8.10 -6.61 0.18
CA ALA A 24 -8.87 -6.78 -1.04
C ALA A 24 -8.31 -5.87 -2.13
N LEU A 25 -8.20 -6.41 -3.34
CA LEU A 25 -7.91 -5.63 -4.53
C LEU A 25 -9.10 -4.70 -4.80
N GLN A 26 -8.82 -3.40 -4.97
CA GLN A 26 -9.87 -2.42 -5.23
C GLN A 26 -10.23 -2.46 -6.72
N ARG A 27 -11.51 -2.20 -7.03
CA ARG A 27 -12.07 -2.22 -8.40
C ARG A 27 -11.65 -3.46 -9.20
N ASP A 28 -11.79 -4.64 -8.56
CA ASP A 28 -11.40 -5.92 -9.13
C ASP A 28 -12.39 -6.36 -10.24
N PRO A 29 -11.97 -6.44 -11.50
CA PRO A 29 -12.84 -6.81 -12.61
C PRO A 29 -13.10 -8.32 -12.69
N LEU A 30 -12.38 -9.14 -11.91
CA LEU A 30 -12.45 -10.60 -11.92
C LEU A 30 -12.47 -11.15 -10.48
N PRO A 31 -13.48 -10.80 -9.66
CA PRO A 31 -13.54 -11.17 -8.24
C PRO A 31 -13.52 -12.70 -8.01
N GLU A 32 -13.96 -13.48 -8.99
CA GLU A 32 -13.97 -14.94 -8.96
C GLU A 32 -12.63 -15.62 -9.28
N VAL A 33 -11.62 -14.88 -9.77
CA VAL A 33 -10.30 -15.44 -10.16
C VAL A 33 -9.24 -15.02 -9.13
N GLY A 34 -8.34 -15.92 -8.73
CA GLY A 34 -7.21 -15.55 -7.86
C GLY A 34 -7.63 -15.10 -6.46
N THR A 35 -8.62 -15.78 -5.88
CA THR A 35 -9.24 -15.47 -4.58
C THR A 35 -8.31 -15.70 -3.39
N GLU A 36 -7.23 -16.46 -3.60
CA GLU A 36 -6.16 -16.68 -2.63
C GLU A 36 -5.33 -15.41 -2.34
N GLY A 37 -5.43 -14.38 -3.18
CA GLY A 37 -4.69 -13.13 -3.05
C GLY A 37 -3.22 -13.21 -3.48
N GLY A 38 -2.53 -12.08 -3.38
CA GLY A 38 -1.09 -11.99 -3.61
C GLY A 38 -0.60 -12.11 -5.03
N LEU A 39 0.71 -12.38 -5.17
CA LEU A 39 1.34 -12.49 -6.49
C LEU A 39 0.69 -13.60 -7.33
N SER A 40 0.39 -14.76 -6.74
CA SER A 40 -0.27 -15.87 -7.46
C SER A 40 -1.67 -15.48 -7.92
N GLY A 41 -2.49 -14.92 -7.03
CA GLY A 41 -3.84 -14.47 -7.36
C GLY A 41 -3.84 -13.34 -8.39
N TYR A 42 -2.89 -12.39 -8.26
CA TYR A 42 -2.69 -11.32 -9.23
C TYR A 42 -2.31 -11.86 -10.62
N LEU A 43 -1.35 -12.79 -10.70
CA LEU A 43 -0.95 -13.38 -11.98
C LEU A 43 -2.10 -14.17 -12.60
N ALA A 44 -2.88 -14.90 -11.79
CA ALA A 44 -4.07 -15.61 -12.27
C ALA A 44 -5.09 -14.64 -12.89
N LYS A 45 -5.37 -13.51 -12.22
CA LYS A 45 -6.25 -12.45 -12.75
C LYS A 45 -5.68 -11.82 -14.03
N TYR A 46 -4.39 -11.52 -14.05
CA TYR A 46 -3.70 -10.98 -15.22
C TYR A 46 -3.81 -11.93 -16.42
N HIS A 47 -3.56 -13.24 -16.23
CA HIS A 47 -3.70 -14.24 -17.27
C HIS A 47 -5.15 -14.39 -17.75
N ALA A 48 -6.12 -14.35 -16.85
CA ALA A 48 -7.53 -14.40 -17.21
C ALA A 48 -7.97 -13.15 -18.02
N ALA A 49 -7.48 -11.96 -17.66
CA ALA A 49 -7.73 -10.73 -18.41
C ALA A 49 -7.09 -10.78 -19.82
N MET A 50 -5.85 -11.27 -19.92
CA MET A 50 -5.14 -11.50 -21.19
C MET A 50 -5.86 -12.51 -22.10
N ALA A 51 -6.54 -13.51 -21.54
CA ALA A 51 -7.28 -14.50 -22.31
C ALA A 51 -8.57 -13.93 -22.93
N LYS A 52 -9.15 -12.89 -22.32
CA LYS A 52 -10.43 -12.29 -22.74
C LYS A 52 -10.30 -11.29 -23.91
N THR A 53 -9.11 -10.76 -24.18
CA THR A 53 -8.91 -9.83 -25.30
C THR A 53 -7.47 -9.79 -25.81
N ARG A 54 -7.29 -9.60 -27.12
CA ARG A 54 -5.96 -9.39 -27.74
C ARG A 54 -5.55 -7.92 -27.80
N ASP A 55 -6.46 -7.00 -27.48
CA ASP A 55 -6.15 -5.59 -27.40
C ASP A 55 -5.39 -5.29 -26.09
N LYS A 56 -4.10 -4.96 -26.24
CA LYS A 56 -3.22 -4.64 -25.11
C LYS A 56 -3.69 -3.41 -24.33
N ARG A 57 -4.43 -2.47 -24.94
CA ARG A 57 -4.99 -1.30 -24.24
C ARG A 57 -6.17 -1.70 -23.36
N ALA A 58 -7.04 -2.58 -23.87
CA ALA A 58 -8.12 -3.17 -23.09
C ALA A 58 -7.58 -4.05 -21.94
N ILE A 59 -6.47 -4.76 -22.17
CA ILE A 59 -5.76 -5.50 -21.11
C ILE A 59 -5.21 -4.53 -20.06
N LEU A 60 -4.55 -3.42 -20.43
CA LEU A 60 -4.04 -2.48 -19.43
C LEU A 60 -5.15 -1.89 -18.54
N GLY A 61 -6.35 -1.69 -19.10
CA GLY A 61 -7.52 -1.26 -18.34
C GLY A 61 -8.20 -2.35 -17.50
N ALA A 62 -8.05 -3.63 -17.88
CA ALA A 62 -8.72 -4.77 -17.24
C ALA A 62 -7.81 -5.68 -16.39
N ALA A 63 -6.49 -5.60 -16.57
CA ALA A 63 -5.51 -6.50 -15.97
C ALA A 63 -4.74 -5.86 -14.81
N VAL A 64 -4.96 -4.58 -14.55
CA VAL A 64 -4.36 -3.86 -13.42
C VAL A 64 -5.47 -3.65 -12.40
N VAL A 65 -5.68 -4.64 -11.55
CA VAL A 65 -6.42 -4.45 -10.30
C VAL A 65 -5.94 -3.17 -9.62
N ASP A 66 -6.86 -2.33 -9.16
CA ASP A 66 -6.48 -1.10 -8.50
C ASP A 66 -5.86 -1.43 -7.13
N LYS A 67 -4.63 -0.95 -6.94
CA LYS A 67 -3.81 -1.21 -5.74
C LYS A 67 -3.98 -0.13 -4.68
N GLY A 68 -5.05 0.65 -4.77
CA GLY A 68 -5.32 1.80 -3.91
C GLY A 68 -5.05 3.16 -4.56
N HIS A 69 -4.65 3.20 -5.84
CA HIS A 69 -4.35 4.48 -6.50
C HIS A 69 -5.61 5.32 -6.67
N THR A 70 -6.72 4.69 -7.08
CA THR A 70 -7.94 5.46 -7.28
C THR A 70 -8.52 5.92 -5.96
N ALA A 71 -8.49 5.10 -4.90
CA ALA A 71 -8.93 5.53 -3.58
C ALA A 71 -8.12 6.72 -3.03
N VAL A 72 -6.81 6.76 -3.28
CA VAL A 72 -5.97 7.90 -2.87
C VAL A 72 -6.32 9.15 -3.69
N ILE A 73 -6.53 9.02 -5.00
CA ILE A 73 -6.86 10.15 -5.88
C ILE A 73 -8.27 10.68 -5.60
N ASP A 74 -9.28 9.81 -5.58
CA ASP A 74 -10.66 10.15 -5.29
C ASP A 74 -10.74 10.77 -3.90
N GLY A 75 -10.11 10.15 -2.90
CA GLY A 75 -10.06 10.69 -1.54
C GLY A 75 -9.38 12.05 -1.43
N PHE A 76 -8.39 12.35 -2.27
CA PHE A 76 -7.78 13.68 -2.34
C PHE A 76 -8.74 14.73 -2.90
N PHE A 77 -9.47 14.41 -3.98
CA PHE A 77 -10.49 15.29 -4.52
C PHE A 77 -11.65 15.51 -3.53
N ASP A 78 -12.12 14.44 -2.89
CA ASP A 78 -13.16 14.52 -1.86
C ASP A 78 -12.72 15.41 -0.69
N ALA A 79 -11.45 15.33 -0.29
CA ALA A 79 -10.91 16.16 0.78
C ALA A 79 -10.91 17.65 0.43
N ILE A 80 -10.62 17.99 -0.83
CA ILE A 80 -10.72 19.37 -1.34
C ILE A 80 -12.17 19.84 -1.33
N GLU A 81 -13.08 19.05 -1.89
CA GLU A 81 -14.49 19.43 -2.03
C GLU A 81 -15.18 19.61 -0.67
N ASN A 82 -14.85 18.75 0.29
CA ASN A 82 -15.47 18.74 1.62
C ASN A 82 -14.67 19.51 2.68
N ASN A 83 -13.53 20.12 2.31
CA ASN A 83 -12.62 20.79 3.23
C ASN A 83 -12.25 19.91 4.45
N THR A 84 -11.88 18.65 4.18
CA THR A 84 -11.41 17.69 5.19
C THR A 84 -9.92 17.41 5.02
N PRO A 85 -9.24 16.79 6.01
CA PRO A 85 -7.84 16.41 5.86
C PRO A 85 -7.60 15.50 4.65
N SER A 86 -6.45 15.68 3.99
CA SER A 86 -6.01 14.81 2.88
C SER A 86 -5.80 13.37 3.36
N PRO A 87 -6.11 12.35 2.54
CA PRO A 87 -5.81 10.95 2.87
C PRO A 87 -4.29 10.67 3.01
N CYS A 88 -3.44 11.53 2.44
CA CYS A 88 -1.99 11.51 2.63
C CYS A 88 -1.48 12.95 2.70
N ASP A 89 -1.05 13.38 3.90
CA ASP A 89 -0.57 14.72 4.16
C ASP A 89 0.96 14.75 4.35
N GLU A 90 1.52 15.95 4.48
CA GLU A 90 2.95 16.15 4.68
C GLU A 90 3.45 15.51 5.98
N SER A 91 2.60 15.47 7.02
CA SER A 91 2.89 14.82 8.30
C SER A 91 3.12 13.32 8.14
N ALA A 92 2.22 12.63 7.44
CA ALA A 92 2.35 11.22 7.13
C ALA A 92 3.64 10.93 6.34
N GLY A 93 3.96 11.78 5.36
CA GLY A 93 5.21 11.71 4.60
C GLY A 93 6.45 11.87 5.49
N TRP A 94 6.46 12.84 6.39
CA TRP A 94 7.53 13.06 7.36
C TRP A 94 7.76 11.83 8.25
N ILE A 95 6.68 11.31 8.85
CA ILE A 95 6.73 10.15 9.76
C ILE A 95 7.29 8.94 9.02
N ALA A 96 6.81 8.66 7.81
CA ALA A 96 7.29 7.55 6.99
C ALA A 96 8.80 7.67 6.72
N VAL A 97 9.29 8.84 6.32
CA VAL A 97 10.73 9.07 6.07
C VAL A 97 11.55 8.94 7.35
N TYR A 98 11.08 9.51 8.46
CA TYR A 98 11.74 9.41 9.77
C TYR A 98 11.92 7.95 10.21
N LEU A 99 10.83 7.17 10.18
CA LEU A 99 10.84 5.76 10.57
C LEU A 99 11.70 4.92 9.62
N ALA A 100 11.66 5.18 8.31
CA ALA A 100 12.50 4.47 7.34
C ALA A 100 13.99 4.70 7.61
N ARG A 101 14.40 5.95 7.87
CA ARG A 101 15.79 6.27 8.22
C ARG A 101 16.22 5.64 9.54
N LEU A 102 15.33 5.65 10.53
CA LEU A 102 15.60 5.01 11.82
C LEU A 102 15.77 3.49 11.67
N ALA A 103 14.92 2.86 10.85
CA ALA A 103 15.01 1.44 10.54
C ALA A 103 16.34 1.10 9.84
N ILE A 104 16.74 1.86 8.82
CA ILE A 104 18.04 1.70 8.14
C ILE A 104 19.18 1.77 9.16
N LYS A 105 19.18 2.81 10.01
CA LYS A 105 20.22 2.99 11.03
C LYS A 105 20.25 1.87 12.07
N SER A 106 19.08 1.32 12.44
CA SER A 106 18.99 0.20 13.37
C SER A 106 19.64 -1.07 12.81
N ILE A 107 19.51 -1.30 11.50
CA ILE A 107 20.12 -2.43 10.79
C ILE A 107 21.64 -2.25 10.74
N GLU A 108 22.12 -1.06 10.37
CA GLU A 108 23.55 -0.74 10.30
C GLU A 108 24.24 -0.94 11.66
N LEU A 109 23.60 -0.52 12.75
CA LEU A 109 24.13 -0.61 14.09
C LEU A 109 23.84 -1.95 14.79
N ARG A 110 23.05 -2.82 14.16
CA ARG A 110 22.58 -4.10 14.73
C ARG A 110 21.98 -3.96 16.14
N GLN A 111 21.30 -2.86 16.39
CA GLN A 111 20.66 -2.57 17.67
C GLN A 111 19.29 -1.92 17.44
N THR A 112 18.40 -2.11 18.40
CA THR A 112 17.14 -1.38 18.41
C THR A 112 17.39 0.10 18.67
N LEU A 113 16.70 0.97 17.95
CA LEU A 113 16.73 2.41 18.17
C LEU A 113 15.36 2.88 18.66
N PRO A 114 15.30 3.75 19.69
CA PRO A 114 14.02 4.26 20.18
C PRO A 114 13.37 5.16 19.13
N VAL A 115 12.05 5.05 19.02
CA VAL A 115 11.21 5.99 18.25
C VAL A 115 10.87 7.15 19.17
N GLY A 116 11.28 8.37 18.80
CA GLY A 116 10.91 9.59 19.51
C GLY A 116 9.45 9.91 19.23
N ILE A 117 8.59 9.82 20.25
CA ILE A 117 7.14 10.06 20.10
C ILE A 117 6.87 11.48 19.60
N GLU A 118 7.68 12.45 20.03
CA GLU A 118 7.64 13.84 19.57
C GLU A 118 7.95 14.02 18.07
N LYS A 119 8.50 12.99 17.41
CA LYS A 119 8.73 12.98 15.96
C LYS A 119 7.55 12.39 15.18
N LEU A 120 6.62 11.71 15.86
CA LEU A 120 5.41 11.14 15.29
C LEU A 120 4.27 12.17 15.21
N GLU A 121 4.38 13.24 15.99
CA GLU A 121 3.52 14.41 15.90
C GLU A 121 4.40 15.59 15.47
N PRO A 122 4.81 15.67 14.19
CA PRO A 122 5.52 16.84 13.73
C PRO A 122 4.65 18.06 14.02
N ALA A 123 5.18 19.02 14.77
CA ALA A 123 4.49 20.27 15.03
C ALA A 123 4.19 20.93 13.67
N LEU A 124 2.95 20.76 13.19
CA LEU A 124 2.41 21.57 12.12
C LEU A 124 2.41 22.99 12.67
N LEU A 125 3.38 23.79 12.21
CA LEU A 125 3.46 25.20 12.54
C LEU A 125 2.11 25.82 12.15
N TYR A 126 1.39 26.29 13.16
CA TYR A 126 0.13 27.03 13.09
C TYR A 126 0.16 28.14 12.05
#